data_AF-A0A846Y5Y0-F1
#
_entry.id   AF-A0A846Y5Y0-F1
#
_cell.length_a   1.000
_cell.length_b   1.000
_cell.length_c   1.000
_cell.angle_alpha   90.00
_cell.angle_beta   90.00
_cell.angle_gamma   90.00
#
_symmetry.space_group_name_H-M   'P 1'
#
loop_
_entity.id
_entity.type
_entity.pdbx_description
1 polymer ?
#
loop_
_entity_poly.entity_id
_entity_poly.type
_entity_poly.pdbx_seq_one_letter_code
_entity_poly.pdbx_strand_id
1 'polypeptide(L)'
;MRRTITGRLLGVGALTAAAFVTGAAPAAAAPDGQSWDTIYTTSRSGLCVGRIDPSVGYGGLSGGAGLFNFRATLWGVGDCAMRITAHWTNTDNGRTGSVGQEITGPGYHHYGAEPPFYPGPGHVTVTFTTDAVSVPAPAHGEWIMPQLPGDGS
;
A
#
# COMPACT_ATOMS: atom_id res chain seq x y z
N MET A 1 -76.58 8.72 15.95
CA MET A 1 -75.38 9.50 16.32
C MET A 1 -74.17 8.59 16.18
N ARG A 2 -73.16 9.02 15.39
CA ARG A 2 -71.89 8.31 15.16
C ARG A 2 -70.95 8.48 16.35
N ARG A 3 -70.13 7.46 16.65
CA ARG A 3 -68.67 7.65 16.83
C ARG A 3 -67.94 6.30 16.84
N THR A 4 -67.32 6.00 15.71
CA THR A 4 -66.28 5.00 15.51
C THR A 4 -65.00 5.50 16.20
N ILE A 5 -64.37 4.67 17.04
CA ILE A 5 -63.08 4.99 17.68
C ILE A 5 -61.98 4.30 16.86
N THR A 6 -61.18 5.12 16.19
CA THR A 6 -60.07 4.73 15.31
C THR A 6 -58.88 4.20 16.12
N GLY A 7 -58.42 2.99 15.77
CA GLY A 7 -57.26 2.33 16.36
C GLY A 7 -55.92 2.98 15.97
N ARG A 8 -54.96 2.83 16.87
CA ARG A 8 -53.64 3.48 16.93
C ARG A 8 -52.73 3.10 15.75
N LEU A 9 -52.13 4.10 15.10
CA LEU A 9 -51.00 3.96 14.18
C LEU A 9 -49.70 3.80 14.99
N LEU A 10 -49.02 2.67 14.83
CA LEU A 10 -47.66 2.45 15.33
C LEU A 10 -46.67 3.03 14.30
N GLY A 11 -45.98 4.11 14.67
CA GLY A 11 -44.93 4.72 13.86
C GLY A 11 -43.63 3.91 13.97
N VAL A 12 -43.14 3.44 12.83
CA VAL A 12 -41.80 2.86 12.69
C VAL A 12 -40.84 4.01 12.38
N GLY A 13 -39.97 4.35 13.35
CA GLY A 13 -38.89 5.31 13.15
C GLY A 13 -37.78 4.69 12.30
N ALA A 14 -37.59 5.21 11.09
CA ALA A 14 -36.45 4.86 10.25
C ALA A 14 -35.21 5.64 10.74
N LEU A 15 -34.22 4.92 11.25
CA LEU A 15 -32.89 5.44 11.57
C LEU A 15 -32.16 5.73 10.25
N THR A 16 -32.00 7.00 9.89
CA THR A 16 -31.18 7.43 8.77
C THR A 16 -29.70 7.35 9.16
N ALA A 17 -28.98 6.38 8.59
CA ALA A 17 -27.52 6.33 8.66
C ALA A 17 -26.94 7.48 7.81
N ALA A 18 -26.34 8.47 8.47
CA ALA A 18 -25.58 9.51 7.79
C ALA A 18 -24.27 8.92 7.24
N ALA A 19 -24.12 8.90 5.92
CA ALA A 19 -22.87 8.55 5.27
C ALA A 19 -21.87 9.70 5.48
N PHE A 20 -20.84 9.48 6.31
CA PHE A 20 -19.68 10.36 6.35
C PHE A 20 -18.88 10.18 5.07
N VAL A 21 -19.05 11.11 4.13
CA VAL A 21 -18.17 11.22 2.95
C VAL A 21 -16.90 11.92 3.42
N THR A 22 -15.92 11.17 3.90
CA THR A 22 -14.58 11.70 4.14
C THR A 22 -13.92 11.95 2.80
N GLY A 23 -13.95 13.21 2.35
CA GLY A 23 -13.16 13.64 1.19
C GLY A 23 -11.68 13.44 1.51
N ALA A 24 -11.05 12.44 0.91
CA ALA A 24 -9.61 12.33 0.87
C ALA A 24 -9.10 13.48 0.01
N ALA A 25 -8.50 14.50 0.63
CA ALA A 25 -7.71 15.49 -0.11
C ALA A 25 -6.55 14.76 -0.80
N PRO A 26 -6.18 15.11 -2.04
CA PRO A 26 -5.04 14.49 -2.70
C PRO A 26 -3.79 14.77 -1.86
N ALA A 27 -3.06 13.71 -1.52
CA ALA A 27 -1.75 13.84 -0.90
C ALA A 27 -0.87 14.69 -1.83
N ALA A 28 -0.25 15.73 -1.29
CA ALA A 28 0.70 16.53 -2.05
C ALA A 28 1.86 15.63 -2.49
N ALA A 29 2.11 15.57 -3.80
CA ALA A 29 3.21 14.79 -4.36
C ALA A 29 4.54 15.22 -3.72
N ALA A 30 5.33 14.25 -3.27
CA ALA A 30 6.64 14.55 -2.68
C ALA A 30 7.58 15.11 -3.77
N PRO A 31 8.69 15.80 -3.37
CA PRO A 31 9.57 16.51 -4.30
C PRO A 31 10.22 15.63 -5.39
N ASP A 32 10.30 14.32 -5.16
CA ASP A 32 10.81 13.30 -6.09
C ASP A 32 9.70 12.59 -6.87
N GLY A 33 8.45 13.06 -6.73
CA GLY A 33 7.27 12.48 -7.36
C GLY A 33 6.88 11.12 -6.79
N GLN A 34 7.42 10.72 -5.62
CA GLN A 34 7.09 9.46 -4.96
C GLN A 34 6.27 9.70 -3.69
N SER A 35 5.33 8.81 -3.38
CA SER A 35 4.59 8.83 -2.13
C SER A 35 4.39 7.40 -1.64
N TRP A 36 4.66 7.15 -0.36
CA TRP A 36 4.63 5.81 0.22
C TRP A 36 4.06 5.86 1.63
N ASP A 37 3.10 4.98 1.91
CA ASP A 37 2.68 4.72 3.28
C ASP A 37 3.80 4.04 4.07
N THR A 38 4.07 4.51 5.28
CA THR A 38 4.82 3.74 6.27
C THR A 38 3.95 2.61 6.78
N ILE A 39 4.47 1.38 6.75
CA ILE A 39 3.75 0.18 7.17
C ILE A 39 4.23 -0.23 8.56
N TYR A 40 3.31 -0.31 9.51
CA TYR A 40 3.57 -0.94 10.80
C TYR A 40 3.01 -2.35 10.78
N THR A 41 3.77 -3.34 11.23
CA THR A 41 3.37 -4.75 11.10
C THR A 41 3.81 -5.59 12.28
N THR A 42 3.10 -6.69 12.54
CA THR A 42 3.60 -7.78 13.37
C THR A 42 4.48 -8.70 12.53
N SER A 43 5.13 -9.67 13.15
CA SER A 43 5.77 -10.78 12.43
C SER A 43 4.83 -11.99 12.32
N ARG A 44 5.09 -12.84 11.32
CA ARG A 44 4.49 -14.18 11.16
C ARG A 44 5.09 -15.18 12.16
N SER A 45 6.35 -14.99 12.52
CA SER A 45 7.11 -15.78 13.50
C SER A 45 7.80 -14.90 14.53
N GLY A 46 8.05 -15.42 15.74
CA GLY A 46 8.56 -14.64 16.86
C GLY A 46 7.53 -13.67 17.45
N LEU A 47 7.92 -12.98 18.52
CA LEU A 47 7.10 -11.92 19.14
C LEU A 47 7.68 -10.57 18.77
N CYS A 48 7.34 -10.10 17.57
CA CYS A 48 7.92 -8.90 17.01
C CYS A 48 6.88 -7.96 16.40
N VAL A 49 7.19 -6.67 16.48
CA VAL A 49 6.53 -5.60 15.74
C VAL A 49 7.56 -4.86 14.92
N GLY A 50 7.13 -4.19 13.87
CA GLY A 50 8.04 -3.60 12.91
C GLY A 50 7.50 -2.37 12.23
N ARG A 51 8.42 -1.63 11.65
CA ARG A 51 8.17 -0.53 10.74
C ARG A 51 8.87 -0.81 9.43
N ILE A 52 8.16 -0.64 8.32
CA ILE A 52 8.68 -0.78 6.96
C ILE A 52 8.38 0.53 6.24
N ASP A 53 9.42 1.17 5.70
CA ASP A 53 9.30 2.33 4.81
C ASP A 53 9.65 1.87 3.38
N PRO A 54 8.64 1.74 2.49
CA PRO A 54 8.86 1.41 1.09
C PRO A 54 9.48 2.58 0.31
N SER A 55 10.14 2.25 -0.80
CA SER A 55 10.60 3.19 -1.81
C SER A 55 10.90 2.46 -3.12
N VAL A 56 11.18 3.18 -4.20
CA VAL A 56 11.64 2.60 -5.47
C VAL A 56 12.91 3.28 -5.96
N GLY A 57 13.82 2.49 -6.54
CA GLY A 57 15.00 2.99 -7.25
C GLY A 57 14.98 2.56 -8.72
N TYR A 58 15.32 3.47 -9.64
CA TYR A 58 15.29 3.24 -11.09
C TYR A 58 16.49 3.84 -11.86
N GLY A 59 17.27 4.76 -11.27
CA GLY A 59 18.33 5.50 -11.96
C GLY A 59 19.66 4.76 -12.20
N GLY A 60 19.77 3.48 -11.81
CA GLY A 60 20.99 2.68 -11.96
C GLY A 60 20.74 1.30 -12.59
N LEU A 61 19.55 1.06 -13.11
CA LEU A 61 19.14 -0.22 -13.66
C LEU A 61 19.01 -0.11 -15.19
N SER A 62 19.40 -1.16 -15.90
CA SER A 62 19.35 -1.18 -17.36
C SER A 62 17.91 -1.27 -17.88
N GLY A 63 17.59 -0.51 -18.93
CA GLY A 63 16.37 -0.68 -19.74
C GLY A 63 15.06 -0.36 -19.03
N GLY A 64 15.01 0.74 -18.27
CA GLY A 64 13.76 1.19 -17.66
C GLY A 64 13.27 0.30 -16.51
N ALA A 65 14.18 -0.41 -15.85
CA ALA A 65 13.87 -1.24 -14.68
C ALA A 65 13.68 -0.38 -13.41
N GLY A 66 12.78 -0.83 -12.55
CA GLY A 66 12.63 -0.39 -11.17
C GLY A 66 12.93 -1.52 -10.18
N LEU A 67 13.40 -1.16 -8.99
CA LEU A 67 13.59 -2.07 -7.87
C LEU A 67 12.88 -1.50 -6.64
N PHE A 68 11.95 -2.26 -6.07
CA PHE A 68 11.35 -1.88 -4.78
C PHE A 68 12.39 -2.04 -3.68
N ASN A 69 12.51 -1.03 -2.84
CA ASN A 69 13.38 -1.04 -1.68
C ASN A 69 12.55 -0.92 -0.40
N PHE A 70 12.88 -1.73 0.59
CA PHE A 70 12.22 -1.74 1.89
C PHE A 70 13.24 -1.47 2.98
N ARG A 71 13.10 -0.33 3.66
CA ARG A 71 13.82 -0.06 4.89
C ARG A 71 12.99 -0.61 6.04
N ALA A 72 13.45 -1.66 6.69
CA ALA A 72 12.70 -2.34 7.73
C ALA A 72 13.44 -2.30 9.06
N THR A 73 12.71 -2.06 10.14
CA THR A 73 13.18 -2.31 11.51
C THR A 73 12.19 -3.20 12.21
N LEU A 74 12.63 -4.37 12.68
CA LEU A 74 11.82 -5.26 13.52
C LEU A 74 12.36 -5.24 14.96
N TRP A 75 11.46 -5.07 15.93
CA TRP A 75 11.74 -5.09 17.37
C TRP A 75 11.00 -6.25 18.01
N GLY A 76 11.70 -7.04 18.81
CA GLY A 76 11.10 -8.20 19.47
C GLY A 76 12.10 -9.26 19.86
N VAL A 77 11.58 -10.46 20.09
CA VAL A 77 12.36 -11.64 20.46
C VAL A 77 11.98 -12.84 19.61
N GLY A 78 12.97 -13.68 19.31
CA GLY A 78 12.85 -14.84 18.42
C GLY A 78 13.12 -14.50 16.96
N ASP A 79 12.92 -15.49 16.08
CA ASP A 79 13.14 -15.36 14.65
C ASP A 79 12.00 -14.57 14.00
N CYS A 80 12.13 -13.25 13.97
CA CYS A 80 11.14 -12.37 13.37
C CYS A 80 11.18 -12.52 11.84
N ALA A 81 10.07 -12.92 11.23
CA ALA A 81 9.94 -12.93 9.77
C ALA A 81 8.54 -12.53 9.32
N MET A 82 8.44 -11.87 8.17
CA MET A 82 7.20 -11.59 7.46
C MET A 82 7.47 -11.40 5.96
N ARG A 83 6.46 -11.53 5.12
CA ARG A 83 6.55 -11.26 3.68
C ARG A 83 5.70 -10.06 3.31
N ILE A 84 6.32 -9.10 2.63
CA ILE A 84 5.65 -7.97 1.99
C ILE A 84 5.56 -8.22 0.49
N THR A 85 4.41 -7.97 -0.12
CA THR A 85 4.21 -8.06 -1.58
C THR A 85 3.72 -6.72 -2.10
N ALA A 86 4.45 -6.17 -3.07
CA ALA A 86 4.08 -4.99 -3.83
C ALA A 86 3.33 -5.42 -5.09
N HIS A 87 2.08 -5.01 -5.23
CA HIS A 87 1.30 -5.16 -6.46
C HIS A 87 1.26 -3.81 -7.16
N TRP A 88 1.73 -3.72 -8.40
CA TRP A 88 1.88 -2.45 -9.09
C TRP A 88 1.11 -2.40 -10.40
N THR A 89 0.69 -1.20 -10.78
CA THR A 89 0.03 -0.90 -12.06
C THR A 89 0.56 0.42 -12.60
N ASN A 90 1.11 0.41 -13.81
CA ASN A 90 1.33 1.63 -14.58
C ASN A 90 0.00 2.05 -15.22
N THR A 91 -0.55 3.16 -14.76
CA THR A 91 -1.89 3.62 -15.17
C THR A 91 -1.91 4.21 -16.58
N ASP A 92 -0.75 4.58 -17.12
CA ASP A 92 -0.64 5.22 -18.42
C ASP A 92 -0.56 4.18 -19.55
N ASN A 93 0.07 3.03 -19.30
CA ASN A 93 0.26 1.96 -20.30
C ASN A 93 -0.42 0.62 -19.97
N GLY A 94 -1.05 0.51 -18.78
CA GLY A 94 -1.79 -0.66 -18.34
C GLY A 94 -0.94 -1.87 -17.93
N ARG A 95 0.40 -1.75 -17.90
CA ARG A 95 1.28 -2.82 -17.40
C ARG A 95 1.07 -3.01 -15.91
N THR A 96 1.08 -4.26 -15.47
CA THR A 96 0.92 -4.62 -14.06
C THR A 96 1.91 -5.70 -13.68
N GLY A 97 2.11 -5.89 -12.37
CA GLY A 97 2.89 -6.99 -11.86
C GLY A 97 2.89 -7.05 -10.35
N SER A 98 3.67 -7.98 -9.82
CA SER A 98 3.91 -8.08 -8.39
C SER A 98 5.34 -8.55 -8.09
N VAL A 99 5.89 -8.04 -6.99
CA VAL A 99 7.20 -8.45 -6.46
C VAL A 99 7.04 -8.57 -4.95
N GLY A 100 7.61 -9.61 -4.36
CA GLY A 100 7.53 -9.79 -2.90
C GLY A 100 8.88 -10.05 -2.27
N GLN A 101 9.05 -9.54 -1.07
CA GLN A 101 10.27 -9.55 -0.28
C GLN A 101 10.01 -10.20 1.08
N GLU A 102 10.90 -11.11 1.50
CA GLU A 102 10.92 -11.56 2.88
C GLU A 102 11.72 -10.56 3.75
N ILE A 103 11.12 -10.12 4.84
CA ILE A 103 11.69 -9.23 5.84
C ILE A 103 12.00 -10.05 7.07
N THR A 104 13.24 -9.99 7.55
CA THR A 104 13.73 -10.73 8.70
C THR A 104 14.22 -9.79 9.80
N GLY A 105 14.38 -10.31 11.01
CA GLY A 105 14.88 -9.56 12.15
C GLY A 105 15.03 -10.44 13.39
N PRO A 106 15.19 -9.84 14.59
CA PRO A 106 15.11 -8.41 14.89
C PRO A 106 16.31 -7.61 14.34
N GLY A 107 16.14 -6.31 14.19
CA GLY A 107 17.18 -5.40 13.72
C GLY A 107 16.74 -4.48 12.59
N TYR A 108 17.68 -3.66 12.15
CA TYR A 108 17.54 -2.77 11.01
C TYR A 108 18.12 -3.41 9.75
N HIS A 109 17.34 -3.43 8.68
CA HIS A 109 17.74 -4.00 7.41
C HIS A 109 17.24 -3.16 6.23
N HIS A 110 17.99 -3.23 5.13
CA HIS A 110 17.59 -2.74 3.83
C HIS A 110 17.45 -3.92 2.88
N TYR A 111 16.29 -4.02 2.23
CA TYR A 111 16.02 -5.05 1.25
C TYR A 111 15.74 -4.42 -0.11
N GLY A 112 16.35 -4.95 -1.15
CA GLY A 112 15.95 -4.72 -2.54
C GLY A 112 15.15 -5.93 -3.02
N ALA A 113 13.92 -5.71 -3.45
CA ALA A 113 13.03 -6.78 -3.85
C ALA A 113 13.37 -7.28 -5.25
N GLU A 114 13.83 -8.52 -5.34
CA GLU A 114 14.20 -9.16 -6.59
C GLU A 114 13.08 -10.07 -7.13
N PRO A 115 12.98 -10.23 -8.47
CA PRO A 115 13.76 -9.52 -9.50
C PRO A 115 13.31 -8.05 -9.68
N PRO A 116 14.13 -7.20 -10.34
CA PRO A 116 13.68 -5.90 -10.84
C PRO A 116 12.43 -6.06 -11.73
N PHE A 117 11.59 -5.02 -11.77
CA PHE A 117 10.38 -4.98 -12.56
C PHE A 117 10.46 -3.89 -13.64
N TYR A 118 9.66 -4.01 -14.70
CA TYR A 118 9.76 -3.16 -15.89
C TYR A 118 8.41 -2.48 -16.18
N PRO A 119 8.06 -1.42 -15.43
CA PRO A 119 6.75 -0.77 -15.54
C PRO A 119 6.61 0.04 -16.84
N GLY A 120 7.74 0.38 -17.48
CA GLY A 120 7.78 1.40 -18.53
C GLY A 120 7.54 2.81 -17.98
N PRO A 121 7.79 3.87 -18.77
CA PRO A 121 7.55 5.25 -18.34
C PRO A 121 6.08 5.49 -18.01
N GLY A 122 5.82 6.40 -17.07
CA GLY A 122 4.47 6.83 -16.69
C GLY A 122 4.18 6.75 -15.19
N HIS A 123 2.92 7.03 -14.83
CA HIS A 123 2.45 6.97 -13.46
C HIS A 123 2.26 5.52 -13.02
N VAL A 124 2.80 5.16 -11.86
CA VAL A 124 2.70 3.82 -11.31
C VAL A 124 2.13 3.88 -9.90
N THR A 125 1.06 3.12 -9.67
CA THR A 125 0.44 2.95 -8.36
C THR A 125 0.79 1.59 -7.79
N VAL A 126 0.87 1.50 -6.46
CA VAL A 126 1.24 0.29 -5.71
C VAL A 126 0.29 0.06 -4.56
N THR A 127 -0.04 -1.20 -4.38
CA THR A 127 -0.70 -1.73 -3.19
C THR A 127 0.25 -2.72 -2.53
N PHE A 128 0.62 -2.46 -1.28
CA PHE A 128 1.41 -3.37 -0.46
C PHE A 128 0.49 -4.22 0.41
N THR A 129 0.74 -5.52 0.38
CA THR A 129 0.13 -6.49 1.29
C THR A 129 1.20 -7.18 2.11
N THR A 130 0.82 -7.60 3.31
CA THR A 130 1.69 -8.34 4.23
C THR A 130 1.00 -9.64 4.62
N ASP A 131 1.78 -10.68 4.91
CA ASP A 131 1.25 -11.95 5.43
C ASP A 131 1.17 -11.99 6.97
N ALA A 132 1.45 -10.86 7.61
CA ALA A 132 1.23 -10.59 9.02
C ALA A 132 0.25 -9.41 9.18
N VAL A 133 -0.26 -9.20 10.39
CA VAL A 133 -1.14 -8.06 10.69
C VAL A 133 -0.36 -6.77 10.44
N SER A 134 -0.97 -5.80 9.76
CA SER A 134 -0.34 -4.52 9.46
C SER A 134 -1.32 -3.35 9.45
N VAL A 135 -0.77 -2.15 9.55
CA VAL A 135 -1.50 -0.89 9.44
C VAL A 135 -0.61 0.14 8.73
N PRO A 136 -1.10 0.80 7.66
CA PRO A 136 -2.37 0.53 6.98
C PRO A 136 -2.36 -0.84 6.27
N ALA A 137 -3.55 -1.39 6.02
CA ALA A 137 -3.74 -2.66 5.32
C ALA A 137 -4.98 -2.60 4.38
N PRO A 138 -4.79 -2.58 3.06
CA PRO A 138 -3.50 -2.48 2.38
C PRO A 138 -2.83 -1.11 2.62
N ALA A 139 -1.52 -1.07 2.40
CA ALA A 139 -0.77 0.18 2.31
C ALA A 139 -0.56 0.56 0.85
N HIS A 140 -0.35 1.84 0.58
CA HIS A 140 -0.30 2.37 -0.77
C HIS A 140 0.98 3.12 -1.06
N GLY A 141 1.27 3.24 -2.35
CA GLY A 141 2.22 4.22 -2.83
C GLY A 141 2.04 4.51 -4.30
N GLU A 142 2.69 5.57 -4.74
CA GLU A 142 2.69 6.01 -6.13
C GLU A 142 4.04 6.62 -6.48
N TRP A 143 4.42 6.50 -7.74
CA TRP A 143 5.53 7.26 -8.29
C TRP A 143 5.38 7.48 -9.79
N ILE A 144 6.22 8.36 -10.34
CA ILE A 144 6.36 8.52 -11.78
C ILE A 144 7.65 7.82 -12.22
N MET A 145 7.52 6.81 -13.08
CA MET A 145 8.66 6.22 -13.77
C MET A 145 9.08 7.19 -14.89
N PRO A 146 10.28 7.79 -14.82
CA PRO A 146 10.72 8.70 -15.86
C PRO A 146 10.98 7.93 -17.16
N GLN A 147 10.92 8.64 -18.27
CA GLN A 147 11.47 8.15 -19.53
C GLN A 147 13.00 8.17 -19.44
N LEU A 148 13.65 7.00 -19.48
CA LEU A 148 15.10 6.91 -19.43
C LEU A 148 15.70 6.85 -20.84
N PRO A 149 16.93 7.34 -21.04
CA PRO A 149 17.64 7.19 -22.30
C PRO A 149 17.78 5.70 -22.65
N GLY A 150 17.26 5.28 -23.81
CA GLY A 150 17.30 3.90 -24.28
C GLY A 150 15.97 3.14 -24.23
N ASP A 151 14.91 3.73 -23.66
CA ASP A 151 13.57 3.12 -23.61
C ASP A 151 12.79 3.22 -24.95
N GLY A 152 13.44 3.71 -26.01
CA GLY A 152 12.88 3.83 -27.36
C GLY A 152 13.08 5.22 -27.98
N SER A 153 14.20 5.37 -28.69
CA SER A 153 14.40 6.33 -29.78
C SER A 153 14.76 5.56 -31.04
#